data_AF-A0A939AZX7-F1
#
_entry.id   AF-A0A939AZX7-F1
#
_cell.length_a   1.000
_cell.length_b   1.000
_cell.length_c   1.000
_cell.angle_alpha   90.00
_cell.angle_beta   90.00
_cell.angle_gamma   90.00
#
_symmetry.space_group_name_H-M   'P 1'
#
loop_
_entity.id
_entity.type
_entity.pdbx_description
1 polymer ?
#
loop_
_entity_poly.entity_id
_entity_poly.type
_entity_poly.pdbx_seq_one_letter_code
_entity_poly.pdbx_strand_id
1 'polypeptide(L)'
;MPHFEDQSFRDQLAAGHTFIPLWKRWPADLETPLTTWLKVGAQSDHGVLLESVEGGERLGRWSFVVADPLWTLTSRGERSVRQWRDGRQDPLQG
;
A
#
# COMPACT_ATOMS: atom_id res chain seq x y z
N MET A 1 -12.95 5.26 -19.48
CA MET A 1 -12.45 6.49 -18.82
C MET A 1 -12.81 6.38 -17.34
N PRO A 2 -11.86 6.43 -16.39
CA PRO A 2 -12.23 6.34 -14.98
C PRO A 2 -12.94 7.63 -14.56
N HIS A 3 -14.13 7.51 -13.97
CA HIS A 3 -14.66 8.55 -13.10
C HIS A 3 -13.91 8.47 -11.78
N PHE A 4 -12.86 9.28 -11.65
CA PHE A 4 -12.48 9.73 -10.32
C PHE A 4 -13.68 10.54 -9.79
N GLU A 5 -14.08 10.34 -8.54
CA GLU A 5 -14.97 11.29 -7.88
C GLU A 5 -14.16 12.57 -7.62
N ASP A 6 -13.90 13.32 -8.69
CA ASP A 6 -13.10 14.55 -8.71
C ASP A 6 -13.53 15.50 -7.59
N GLN A 7 -14.82 15.51 -7.27
CA GLN A 7 -15.37 16.34 -6.21
C GLN A 7 -14.87 15.91 -4.82
N SER A 8 -14.91 14.62 -4.47
CA SER A 8 -14.47 14.14 -3.15
C SER A 8 -12.98 14.40 -2.91
N PHE A 9 -12.15 14.27 -3.95
CA PHE A 9 -10.74 14.65 -3.87
C PHE A 9 -10.57 16.15 -3.62
N ARG A 10 -11.28 17.00 -4.40
CA ARG A 10 -11.21 18.46 -4.27
C ARG A 10 -11.70 18.94 -2.90
N ASP A 11 -12.75 18.34 -2.36
CA ASP A 11 -13.30 18.67 -1.05
C ASP A 11 -12.28 18.34 0.05
N GLN A 12 -11.66 17.16 -0.01
CA GLN A 12 -10.61 16.78 0.95
C GLN A 12 -9.38 17.69 0.85
N LEU A 13 -9.00 18.07 -0.36
CA LEU A 13 -7.90 19.02 -0.59
C LEU A 13 -8.23 20.41 -0.02
N ALA A 14 -9.44 20.91 -0.24
CA ALA A 14 -9.91 22.19 0.29
C ALA A 14 -9.98 22.18 1.83
N ALA A 15 -10.25 21.02 2.43
CA ALA A 15 -10.17 20.81 3.88
C ALA A 15 -8.73 20.74 4.43
N GLY A 16 -7.70 20.83 3.57
CA GLY A 16 -6.30 20.83 3.97
C GLY A 16 -5.69 19.44 4.18
N HIS A 17 -6.34 18.38 3.73
CA HIS A 17 -5.79 17.03 3.83
C HIS A 17 -4.63 16.82 2.85
N THR A 18 -3.53 16.23 3.35
CA THR A 18 -2.31 15.97 2.56
C THR A 18 -2.11 14.49 2.22
N PHE A 19 -2.99 13.62 2.73
CA PHE A 19 -3.00 12.19 2.44
C PHE A 19 -4.41 11.77 2.04
N ILE A 20 -4.69 11.85 0.74
CA ILE A 20 -6.02 11.61 0.16
C ILE A 20 -5.97 10.30 -0.63
N PRO A 21 -6.74 9.27 -0.25
CA PRO A 21 -6.72 7.99 -0.94
C PRO A 21 -7.38 8.08 -2.32
N LEU A 22 -6.66 7.62 -3.35
CA LEU A 22 -7.20 7.44 -4.68
C LEU A 22 -7.38 5.95 -4.95
N TRP A 23 -8.56 5.57 -5.44
CA TRP A 23 -8.87 4.17 -5.70
C TRP A 23 -9.71 4.01 -6.96
N LYS A 24 -9.69 2.79 -7.49
CA LYS A 24 -10.47 2.38 -8.66
C LYS A 24 -10.75 0.88 -8.57
N ARG A 25 -11.90 0.43 -9.05
CA ARG A 25 -12.25 -1.01 -9.13
C ARG A 25 -12.03 -1.55 -10.53
N TRP A 26 -11.49 -2.76 -10.62
CA TRP A 26 -11.10 -3.42 -11.87
C TRP A 26 -11.58 -4.87 -11.81
N PRO A 27 -12.08 -5.45 -12.91
CA PRO A 27 -12.32 -6.89 -12.98
C PRO A 27 -11.02 -7.65 -12.72
N ALA A 28 -11.09 -8.67 -11.88
CA ALA A 28 -9.94 -9.46 -11.45
C ALA A 28 -10.28 -10.95 -11.35
N ASP A 29 -11.27 -11.41 -12.13
CA ASP A 29 -11.83 -12.76 -12.04
C ASP A 29 -10.81 -13.87 -12.36
N LEU A 30 -9.73 -13.52 -13.08
CA LEU A 30 -8.62 -14.41 -13.42
C LEU A 30 -7.40 -14.21 -12.54
N GLU A 31 -7.49 -13.33 -11.53
CA GLU A 31 -6.43 -13.12 -10.58
C GLU A 31 -6.72 -13.87 -9.28
N THR A 32 -5.67 -14.44 -8.70
CA THR A 32 -5.65 -14.81 -7.28
C THR A 32 -4.89 -13.73 -6.52
N PRO A 33 -4.99 -13.69 -5.18
CA PRO A 33 -4.17 -12.78 -4.37
C PRO A 33 -2.67 -12.93 -4.67
N LEU A 34 -2.18 -14.15 -4.85
CA LEU A 34 -0.78 -14.43 -5.18
C LEU A 34 -0.39 -13.91 -6.58
N THR A 35 -1.21 -14.17 -7.62
CA THR A 35 -0.88 -13.66 -8.96
C THR A 35 -0.92 -12.14 -9.01
N THR A 36 -1.84 -11.52 -8.27
CA THR A 36 -1.92 -10.07 -8.09
C THR A 36 -0.65 -9.53 -7.44
N TRP A 37 -0.19 -10.14 -6.34
CA TRP A 37 1.03 -9.74 -5.66
C TRP A 37 2.26 -9.81 -6.56
N LEU A 38 2.43 -10.90 -7.32
CA LEU A 38 3.53 -11.05 -8.26
C LEU A 38 3.50 -9.99 -9.37
N LYS A 39 2.32 -9.67 -9.91
CA LYS A 39 2.17 -8.69 -10.99
C LYS A 39 2.34 -7.25 -10.53
N VAL A 40 1.70 -6.87 -9.42
CA VAL A 40 1.74 -5.49 -8.88
C VAL A 40 3.09 -5.19 -8.23
N GLY A 41 3.67 -6.18 -7.54
CA GLY A 41 4.94 -6.03 -6.83
C GLY A 41 6.19 -6.16 -7.72
N ALA A 42 6.05 -6.55 -8.99
CA ALA A 42 7.17 -6.93 -9.86
C ALA A 42 8.31 -5.90 -9.97
N GLN A 43 8.01 -4.62 -9.78
CA GLN A 43 8.97 -3.51 -9.91
C GLN A 43 9.34 -2.86 -8.57
N SER A 44 8.95 -3.45 -7.44
CA SER A 44 9.17 -2.86 -6.12
C SER A 44 10.04 -3.76 -5.25
N ASP A 45 11.09 -3.18 -4.67
CA ASP A 45 11.95 -3.87 -3.69
C ASP A 45 11.24 -4.11 -2.34
N HIS A 46 10.08 -3.46 -2.13
CA HIS A 46 9.30 -3.54 -0.90
C HIS A 46 7.84 -3.83 -1.20
N GLY A 47 7.26 -4.80 -0.50
CA GLY A 47 5.86 -5.12 -0.60
C GLY A 47 5.42 -6.22 0.35
N VAL A 48 4.11 -6.42 0.46
CA VAL A 48 3.51 -7.49 1.27
C VAL A 48 2.22 -7.99 0.63
N LEU A 49 1.98 -9.30 0.77
CA LEU A 49 0.69 -9.93 0.58
C LEU A 49 0.16 -10.32 1.97
N LEU A 50 -0.99 -9.79 2.36
CA LEU A 50 -1.65 -10.13 3.61
C LEU A 50 -2.95 -10.87 3.32
N GLU A 51 -3.07 -12.08 3.87
CA GLU A 51 -4.26 -12.91 3.79
C GLU A 51 -4.72 -13.28 5.20
N SER A 52 -6.01 -13.16 5.45
CA SER A 52 -6.61 -13.56 6.74
C SER A 52 -7.11 -14.99 6.65
N VAL A 53 -7.00 -15.74 7.74
CA VAL A 53 -7.59 -17.09 7.87
C VAL A 53 -8.48 -17.10 9.11
N GLU A 54 -9.75 -17.44 8.92
CA GLU A 54 -10.71 -17.63 10.01
C GLU A 54 -10.84 -19.13 10.31
N GLY A 55 -10.63 -19.52 11.57
CA GLY A 55 -10.82 -20.91 12.03
C GLY A 55 -9.87 -21.95 11.43
N GLY A 56 -8.77 -21.52 10.79
CA GLY A 56 -7.73 -22.39 10.23
C GLY A 56 -7.98 -22.90 8.81
N GLU A 57 -9.22 -22.84 8.31
CA GLU A 57 -9.56 -23.44 7.01
C GLU A 57 -10.22 -22.47 6.02
N ARG A 58 -10.82 -21.36 6.50
CA ARG A 58 -11.52 -20.42 5.61
C ARG A 58 -10.66 -19.18 5.36
N LEU A 59 -10.29 -18.97 4.09
CA LEU A 59 -9.72 -17.71 3.65
C LEU A 59 -10.70 -16.58 3.90
N GLY A 60 -10.20 -15.48 4.46
CA GLY A 60 -10.95 -14.25 4.65
C GLY A 60 -11.45 -13.69 3.31
N ARG A 61 -12.50 -12.86 3.36
CA ARG A 61 -13.10 -12.26 2.16
C ARG A 61 -12.14 -11.34 1.39
N TRP A 62 -11.09 -10.86 2.03
CA TRP A 62 -10.18 -9.85 1.49
C TRP A 62 -8.72 -10.27 1.67
N SER A 63 -7.94 -10.03 0.62
CA SER A 63 -6.48 -10.05 0.64
C SER A 63 -5.96 -8.65 0.32
N PHE A 64 -4.84 -8.25 0.93
CA PHE A 64 -4.21 -6.96 0.68
C PHE A 64 -2.87 -7.17 -0.02
N VAL A 65 -2.70 -6.50 -1.16
CA VAL A 65 -1.42 -6.39 -1.86
C VAL A 65 -0.91 -4.97 -1.70
N VAL A 66 0.27 -4.83 -1.12
CA VAL A 66 0.96 -3.55 -0.94
C VAL A 66 2.28 -3.63 -1.68
N ALA A 67 2.57 -2.62 -2.49
CA ALA A 67 3.83 -2.47 -3.22
C ALA A 67 4.21 -0.99 -3.25
N ASP A 68 5.49 -0.72 -3.49
CA ASP A 68 6.04 0.61 -3.70
C ASP A 68 5.63 1.60 -2.58
N PRO A 69 6.08 1.41 -1.33
CA PRO A 69 5.72 2.33 -0.25
C PRO A 69 6.32 3.73 -0.47
N LEU A 70 5.71 4.76 0.12
CA LEU A 70 6.26 6.13 0.08
C LEU A 70 7.60 6.22 0.83
N TRP A 71 7.74 5.46 1.90
CA TRP A 71 8.96 5.30 2.68
C TRP A 71 8.92 3.99 3.46
N THR A 72 10.09 3.49 3.86
CA THR A 72 10.25 2.36 4.77
C THR A 72 10.92 2.82 6.07
N LEU A 73 10.63 2.13 7.18
CA LEU A 73 11.29 2.33 8.46
C LEU A 73 12.03 1.05 8.82
N THR A 74 13.35 1.15 9.03
CA THR A 74 14.18 0.05 9.50
C THR A 74 14.73 0.39 10.87
N SER A 75 14.52 -0.48 11.86
CA SER A 75 15.10 -0.37 13.20
C SER A 75 16.05 -1.55 13.48
N ARG A 76 17.24 -1.24 14.00
CA ARG A 76 18.27 -2.21 14.38
C ARG A 76 18.96 -1.72 15.66
N GLY A 77 18.67 -2.38 16.78
CA GLY A 77 19.13 -1.92 18.10
C GLY A 77 18.55 -0.53 18.39
N GLU A 78 19.42 0.41 18.76
CA GLU A 78 19.04 1.81 19.03
C GLU A 78 18.95 2.69 17.77
N ARG A 79 19.25 2.14 16.58
CA ARG A 79 19.25 2.89 15.33
C ARG A 79 17.96 2.66 14.55
N SER A 80 17.21 3.72 14.34
CA SER A 80 16.07 3.74 13.40
C SER A 80 16.36 4.66 12.22
N VAL A 81 16.04 4.21 11.00
CA VAL A 81 16.20 4.98 9.76
C VAL A 81 14.92 4.91 8.95
N ARG A 82 14.37 6.08 8.62
CA ARG A 82 13.31 6.21 7.62
C ARG A 82 13.94 6.47 6.25
N GLN A 83 13.67 5.62 5.27
CA GLN A 83 14.13 5.78 3.89
C GLN A 83 12.93 6.07 2.99
N TRP A 84 12.94 7.21 2.32
CA TRP A 84 11.92 7.62 1.36
C TRP A 84 12.17 6.99 -0.01
N ARG A 85 11.10 6.85 -0.78
CA ARG A 85 11.14 6.30 -2.15
C ARG A 85 12.03 7.11 -3.09
N ASP A 86 12.16 8.42 -2.87
CA ASP A 86 13.03 9.32 -3.62
C ASP A 86 14.52 9.20 -3.23
N GLY A 87 14.86 8.31 -2.28
CA GLY A 87 16.21 8.09 -1.79
C GLY A 87 16.60 8.93 -0.58
N ARG A 88 15.78 9.90 -0.14
CA ARG A 88 16.04 10.65 1.10
C ARG A 88 16.06 9.70 2.30
N GLN A 89 16.95 9.93 3.26
CA GLN A 89 17.00 9.19 4.51
C GLN A 89 16.94 10.14 5.71
N ASP A 90 16.10 9.82 6.68
CA ASP A 90 16.00 10.52 7.95
C ASP A 90 16.37 9.55 9.09
N PRO A 91 17.48 9.78 9.82
CA PRO A 91 17.72 9.06 11.07
C PRO A 91 16.66 9.47 12.10
N LEU A 92 16.06 8.48 12.76
CA LEU A 92 15.12 8.69 13.85
C LEU A 92 15.83 8.31 15.16
N GLN A 93 15.90 9.25 16.09
CA GLN A 93 16.32 8.97 17.47
C GLN A 93 15.07 8.58 18.27
N GLY A 94 15.14 7.45 18.97
CA GLY A 94 14.13 6.99 19.92
C GLY A 94 14.34 7.59 21.31
#